data_AF-A0A968HLH6-F1
#
_entry.id   AF-A0A968HLH6-F1
#
_cell.length_a   1.000
_cell.length_b   1.000
_cell.length_c   1.000
_cell.angle_alpha   90.00
_cell.angle_beta   90.00
_cell.angle_gamma   90.00
#
_symmetry.space_group_name_H-M   'P 1'
#
loop_
_entity.id
_entity.type
_entity.pdbx_description
1 polymer ?
#
loop_
_entity_poly.entity_id
_entity_poly.type
_entity_poly.pdbx_seq_one_letter_code
_entity_poly.pdbx_strand_id
1 'polypeptide(L)'
;MLTEGGYVRDHEGPAGGFHPGGVFYSPDDGDSSSEELAYARQHFFLPRRAQDPFGNVTTIFYDDYDLLLLESRDALDNCVTAGERAPDGTIVAQGNDYRVLQPWLVTDPNRNRAAVAFDALGMVVGTAVVGKPEEHLGDTLAGFLADLSESTIAEHLQAPLCRPHEILQDATTRVVYDRFAYWRTRGCAQPRPAVAYTLARETHAADLPPGVLTRVQHAFSYSDGFGREIQRKLQAEPGQLRTSSLEAFPRWVGSGWMLFNDKGNPVRQYEPFFSDTHEFEFERVEGVSTVLFYDPLERVVAQLSPDHTYRKIVFDPWQQKTWDANDTVLQDDPREDPDVGVYFLGLATDEFLPTWHARRQHGGMGPTRRKLPSKPPRTLAPPLEHYSTTWAAHFS
;
A
#
# COMPACT_ATOMS: atom_id res chain seq x y z
N MET A 1 -16.30 -35.44 13.43
CA MET A 1 -16.03 -34.42 12.38
C MET A 1 -16.82 -33.13 12.59
N LEU A 2 -18.15 -33.06 12.39
CA LEU A 2 -18.86 -31.78 12.57
C LEU A 2 -18.83 -31.27 14.03
N THR A 3 -19.13 -32.12 15.01
CA THR A 3 -19.03 -31.74 16.43
C THR A 3 -17.59 -31.45 16.87
N GLU A 4 -16.61 -32.23 16.39
CA GLU A 4 -15.18 -31.97 16.62
C GLU A 4 -14.71 -30.66 15.97
N GLY A 5 -15.38 -30.23 14.90
CA GLY A 5 -15.11 -28.96 14.22
C GLY A 5 -15.76 -27.75 14.88
N GLY A 6 -16.53 -27.91 15.97
CA GLY A 6 -17.21 -26.81 16.68
C GLY A 6 -18.65 -26.54 16.22
N TYR A 7 -19.18 -27.30 15.27
CA TYR A 7 -20.49 -27.03 14.68
C TYR A 7 -21.63 -27.40 15.64
N VAL A 8 -22.51 -26.43 15.93
CA VAL A 8 -23.74 -26.62 16.70
C VAL A 8 -24.94 -26.67 15.75
N ARG A 9 -25.93 -27.53 16.04
CA ARG A 9 -27.19 -27.57 15.31
C ARG A 9 -28.17 -26.59 15.93
N ASP A 10 -28.70 -25.69 15.11
CA ASP A 10 -29.88 -24.92 15.49
C ASP A 10 -31.10 -25.85 15.56
N HIS A 11 -31.95 -25.67 16.58
CA HIS A 11 -33.11 -26.51 16.83
C HIS A 11 -34.29 -26.19 15.89
N GLU A 12 -34.26 -25.08 15.14
CA GLU A 12 -35.39 -24.61 14.32
C GLU A 12 -35.12 -24.49 12.80
N GLY A 13 -33.98 -24.98 12.27
CA GLY A 13 -33.63 -24.88 10.83
C GLY A 13 -33.10 -26.18 10.20
N PRO A 14 -33.00 -26.27 8.85
CA PRO A 14 -32.32 -27.39 8.20
C PRO A 14 -30.87 -27.47 8.66
N ALA A 15 -30.32 -28.69 8.72
CA ALA A 15 -29.09 -29.10 9.42
C ALA A 15 -27.75 -28.46 8.94
N GLY A 16 -27.69 -27.14 8.79
CA GLY A 16 -26.45 -26.38 8.70
C GLY A 16 -25.87 -26.22 10.10
N GLY A 17 -24.64 -26.66 10.31
CA GLY A 17 -23.93 -26.38 11.55
C GLY A 17 -23.56 -24.90 11.61
N PHE A 18 -23.78 -24.25 12.75
CA PHE A 18 -23.34 -22.89 13.03
C PHE A 18 -22.16 -22.90 14.00
N HIS A 19 -21.30 -21.88 13.89
CA HIS A 19 -20.13 -21.62 14.72
C HIS A 19 -20.36 -20.32 15.50
N PRO A 20 -20.95 -20.37 16.70
CA PRO A 20 -21.23 -19.17 17.46
C PRO A 20 -19.95 -18.59 18.05
N GLY A 21 -19.32 -17.65 17.34
CA GLY A 21 -18.57 -16.58 17.99
C GLY A 21 -19.54 -15.59 18.65
N GLY A 22 -19.05 -14.78 19.59
CA GLY A 22 -19.88 -13.86 20.36
C GLY A 22 -19.15 -12.58 20.72
N VAL A 23 -19.92 -11.50 20.89
CA VAL A 23 -19.43 -10.24 21.47
C VAL A 23 -20.21 -9.99 22.75
N PHE A 24 -19.49 -9.66 23.82
CA PHE A 24 -20.06 -9.39 25.13
C PHE A 24 -19.70 -7.97 25.56
N TYR A 25 -20.60 -7.35 26.31
CA TYR A 25 -20.53 -5.94 26.68
C TYR A 25 -20.15 -5.72 28.15
N SER A 26 -19.76 -6.79 28.85
CA SER A 26 -19.24 -6.74 30.21
C SER A 26 -17.90 -7.49 30.33
N PRO A 27 -17.04 -7.10 31.28
CA PRO A 27 -15.68 -7.60 31.37
C PRO A 27 -15.59 -9.02 31.96
N ASP A 28 -16.55 -9.44 32.78
CA ASP A 28 -16.55 -10.74 33.44
C ASP A 28 -17.28 -11.79 32.58
N ASP A 29 -16.75 -13.00 32.49
CA ASP A 29 -17.36 -14.12 31.76
C ASP A 29 -18.47 -14.81 32.53
N GLY A 30 -18.54 -14.59 33.86
CA GLY A 30 -19.59 -15.07 34.73
C GLY A 30 -20.83 -14.18 34.84
N ASP A 31 -20.82 -12.99 34.23
CA ASP A 31 -21.94 -12.05 34.30
C ASP A 31 -23.25 -12.63 33.73
N SER A 32 -24.34 -12.51 34.48
CA SER A 32 -25.68 -12.79 33.97
C SER A 32 -26.10 -11.77 32.91
N SER A 33 -27.06 -12.11 32.06
CA SER A 33 -27.58 -11.19 31.03
C SER A 33 -28.12 -9.86 31.62
N SER A 34 -28.59 -9.86 32.87
CA SER A 34 -29.01 -8.63 33.56
C SER A 34 -27.83 -7.77 34.02
N GLU A 35 -26.73 -8.38 34.48
CA GLU A 35 -25.51 -7.68 34.87
C GLU A 35 -24.81 -7.12 33.63
N GLU A 36 -24.71 -7.91 32.56
CA GLU A 36 -24.16 -7.47 31.29
C GLU A 36 -24.94 -6.27 30.73
N LEU A 37 -26.28 -6.34 30.70
CA LEU A 37 -27.11 -5.23 30.25
C LEU A 37 -26.92 -3.97 31.10
N ALA A 38 -26.75 -4.12 32.41
CA ALA A 38 -26.52 -3.00 33.31
C ALA A 38 -25.16 -2.34 33.07
N TYR A 39 -24.10 -3.14 32.88
CA TYR A 39 -22.76 -2.66 32.55
C TYR A 39 -22.74 -1.99 31.17
N ALA A 40 -23.30 -2.65 30.16
CA ALA A 40 -23.36 -2.15 28.79
C ALA A 40 -24.01 -0.76 28.71
N ARG A 41 -25.11 -0.54 29.44
CA ARG A 41 -25.79 0.76 29.49
C ARG A 41 -24.93 1.87 30.08
N GLN A 42 -24.08 1.55 31.06
CA GLN A 42 -23.17 2.52 31.68
C GLN A 42 -21.98 2.83 30.77
N HIS A 43 -21.60 1.88 29.93
CA HIS A 43 -20.40 1.91 29.09
C HIS A 43 -20.70 1.93 27.59
N PHE A 44 -21.80 2.60 27.21
CA PHE A 44 -22.19 2.87 25.82
C PHE A 44 -22.28 1.64 24.90
N PHE A 45 -22.56 0.46 25.46
CA PHE A 45 -22.57 -0.82 24.76
C PHE A 45 -21.28 -1.07 23.97
N LEU A 46 -20.13 -0.64 24.51
CA LEU A 46 -18.84 -0.96 23.93
C LEU A 46 -18.48 -2.43 24.17
N PRO A 47 -17.98 -3.14 23.16
CA PRO A 47 -17.49 -4.51 23.31
C PRO A 47 -16.40 -4.61 24.36
N ARG A 48 -16.58 -5.48 25.36
CA ARG A 48 -15.59 -5.78 26.41
C ARG A 48 -14.94 -7.13 26.22
N ARG A 49 -15.61 -8.06 25.56
CA ARG A 49 -15.06 -9.36 25.20
C ARG A 49 -15.52 -9.79 23.83
N ALA A 50 -14.64 -10.47 23.10
CA ALA A 50 -14.97 -11.18 21.87
C ALA A 50 -14.57 -12.64 22.02
N GLN A 51 -15.49 -13.55 21.76
CA GLN A 51 -15.27 -14.98 21.80
C GLN A 51 -15.26 -15.53 20.38
N ASP A 52 -14.19 -16.24 20.03
CA ASP A 52 -14.13 -16.93 18.75
C ASP A 52 -14.99 -18.22 18.75
N PRO A 53 -15.24 -18.83 17.58
CA PRO A 53 -15.98 -20.09 17.51
C PRO A 53 -15.43 -21.27 18.31
N PHE A 54 -14.16 -21.22 18.73
CA PHE A 54 -13.51 -22.25 19.52
C PHE A 54 -13.58 -21.96 21.02
N GLY A 55 -14.27 -20.89 21.41
CA GLY A 55 -14.46 -20.48 22.79
C GLY A 55 -13.34 -19.61 23.35
N ASN A 56 -12.31 -19.26 22.56
CA ASN A 56 -11.22 -18.41 23.00
C ASN A 56 -11.71 -16.97 23.15
N VAL A 57 -11.46 -16.37 24.32
CA VAL A 57 -11.92 -15.03 24.66
C VAL A 57 -10.79 -14.03 24.55
N THR A 58 -11.04 -12.93 23.85
CA THR A 58 -10.23 -11.71 23.88
C THR A 58 -10.95 -10.67 24.72
N THR A 59 -10.28 -10.07 25.71
CA THR A 59 -10.83 -9.00 26.54
C THR A 59 -10.31 -7.63 26.07
N ILE A 60 -11.11 -6.59 26.29
CA ILE A 60 -10.87 -5.22 25.85
C ILE A 60 -11.21 -4.27 27.00
N PHE A 61 -10.24 -3.42 27.35
CA PHE A 61 -10.39 -2.38 28.35
C PHE A 61 -10.23 -1.01 27.70
N TYR A 62 -11.10 -0.08 28.09
CA TYR A 62 -11.11 1.31 27.62
C TYR A 62 -10.68 2.23 28.76
N ASP A 63 -10.42 3.48 28.42
CA ASP A 63 -10.19 4.55 29.38
C ASP A 63 -11.44 4.88 30.22
N ASP A 64 -11.24 5.74 31.23
CA ASP A 64 -12.30 6.17 32.15
C ASP A 64 -13.48 6.89 31.46
N TYR A 65 -13.31 7.26 30.19
CA TYR A 65 -14.30 7.98 29.39
C TYR A 65 -15.02 7.08 28.39
N ASP A 66 -14.69 5.78 28.34
CA ASP A 66 -15.19 4.85 27.33
C ASP A 66 -14.97 5.36 25.90
N LEU A 67 -13.79 5.96 25.65
CA LEU A 67 -13.46 6.57 24.36
C LEU A 67 -12.36 5.81 23.64
N LEU A 68 -11.23 5.57 24.31
CA LEU A 68 -10.06 4.95 23.71
C LEU A 68 -9.71 3.63 24.40
N LEU A 69 -9.23 2.67 23.61
CA LEU A 69 -8.73 1.39 24.10
C LEU A 69 -7.44 1.63 24.90
N LEU A 70 -7.35 1.00 26.08
CA LEU A 70 -6.16 0.98 26.93
C LEU A 70 -5.44 -0.36 26.88
N GLU A 71 -6.19 -1.46 26.85
CA GLU A 71 -5.64 -2.80 26.88
C GLU A 71 -6.50 -3.75 26.04
N SER A 72 -5.83 -4.67 25.33
CA SER A 72 -6.44 -5.87 24.79
C SER A 72 -5.60 -7.09 25.17
N ARG A 73 -6.28 -8.17 25.54
CA ARG A 73 -5.66 -9.41 25.99
C ARG A 73 -6.34 -10.60 25.34
N ASP A 74 -5.57 -11.44 24.66
CA ASP A 74 -6.10 -12.65 24.04
C ASP A 74 -6.22 -13.82 25.04
N ALA A 75 -6.73 -14.96 24.58
CA ALA A 75 -6.94 -16.14 25.41
C ALA A 75 -5.63 -16.81 25.89
N LEU A 76 -4.48 -16.44 25.31
CA LEU A 76 -3.15 -16.88 25.72
C LEU A 76 -2.44 -15.87 26.61
N ASP A 77 -3.17 -14.86 27.09
CA ASP A 77 -2.65 -13.78 27.94
C ASP A 77 -1.69 -12.82 27.22
N ASN A 78 -1.65 -12.84 25.87
CA ASN A 78 -0.88 -11.85 25.11
C ASN A 78 -1.55 -10.49 25.25
N CYS A 79 -0.85 -9.55 25.89
CA CYS A 79 -1.38 -8.24 26.26
C CYS A 79 -0.77 -7.13 25.40
N VAL A 80 -1.62 -6.35 24.75
CA VAL A 80 -1.25 -5.11 24.05
C VAL A 80 -1.86 -3.94 24.79
N THR A 81 -1.07 -2.91 25.09
CA THR A 81 -1.56 -1.71 25.80
C THR A 81 -1.25 -0.42 25.04
N ALA A 82 -2.18 0.54 25.09
CA ALA A 82 -1.94 1.93 24.72
C ALA A 82 -1.27 2.64 25.90
N GLY A 83 0.06 2.59 25.95
CA GLY A 83 0.85 3.10 27.05
C GLY A 83 1.92 2.13 27.51
N GLU A 84 2.69 2.56 28.51
CA GLU A 84 3.77 1.78 29.10
C GLU A 84 3.23 0.79 30.14
N ARG A 85 3.70 -0.47 30.05
CA ARG A 85 3.28 -1.56 30.93
C ARG A 85 4.45 -2.11 31.76
N ALA A 86 4.26 -2.18 33.07
CA ALA A 86 5.18 -2.79 34.02
C ALA A 86 5.22 -4.33 33.86
N PRO A 87 6.26 -5.02 34.40
CA PRO A 87 6.35 -6.48 34.32
C PRO A 87 5.18 -7.22 34.97
N ASP A 88 4.51 -6.60 35.94
CA ASP A 88 3.33 -7.15 36.62
C ASP A 88 2.02 -6.97 35.84
N GLY A 89 2.08 -6.34 34.66
CA GLY A 89 0.92 -6.09 33.80
C GLY A 89 0.27 -4.72 34.02
N THR A 90 0.67 -3.95 35.02
CA THR A 90 0.07 -2.64 35.31
C THR A 90 0.47 -1.60 34.27
N ILE A 91 -0.51 -0.83 33.75
CA ILE A 91 -0.23 0.35 32.92
C ILE A 91 0.30 1.46 33.84
N VAL A 92 1.56 1.84 33.65
CA VAL A 92 2.24 2.88 34.47
C VAL A 92 2.19 4.26 33.85
N ALA A 93 1.95 4.34 32.53
CA ALA A 93 1.73 5.59 31.82
C ALA A 93 0.78 5.35 30.64
N GLN A 94 -0.27 6.18 30.52
CA GLN A 94 -1.19 6.09 29.37
C GLN A 94 -0.55 6.61 28.09
N GLY A 95 -0.80 5.90 26.99
CA GLY A 95 -0.20 6.17 25.68
C GLY A 95 -1.14 6.78 24.65
N ASN A 96 -2.29 7.31 25.05
CA ASN A 96 -3.28 7.89 24.15
C ASN A 96 -3.10 9.41 23.98
N ASP A 97 -3.19 9.89 22.74
CA ASP A 97 -3.28 11.32 22.41
C ASP A 97 -4.73 11.65 22.06
N TYR A 98 -5.43 12.31 23.00
CA TYR A 98 -6.84 12.69 22.86
C TYR A 98 -7.09 13.77 21.80
N ARG A 99 -6.04 14.45 21.33
CA ARG A 99 -6.16 15.48 20.29
C ARG A 99 -6.42 14.85 18.92
N VAL A 100 -5.90 13.63 18.71
CA VAL A 100 -6.09 12.82 17.49
C VAL A 100 -6.91 11.56 17.71
N LEU A 101 -7.26 11.23 18.97
CA LEU A 101 -7.99 10.03 19.36
C LEU A 101 -7.27 8.73 18.94
N GLN A 102 -5.94 8.71 19.08
CA GLN A 102 -5.08 7.60 18.69
C GLN A 102 -3.96 7.38 19.71
N PRO A 103 -3.41 6.16 19.83
CA PRO A 103 -2.25 5.91 20.67
C PRO A 103 -0.99 6.54 20.06
N TRP A 104 -0.24 7.28 20.87
CA TRP A 104 1.12 7.72 20.58
C TRP A 104 2.17 6.75 21.12
N LEU A 105 1.81 5.86 22.05
CA LEU A 105 2.69 4.80 22.58
C LEU A 105 1.91 3.49 22.70
N VAL A 106 2.45 2.41 22.11
CA VAL A 106 1.88 1.06 22.20
C VAL A 106 2.93 0.10 22.76
N THR A 107 2.55 -0.74 23.72
CA THR A 107 3.39 -1.81 24.26
C THR A 107 2.85 -3.17 23.82
N ASP A 108 3.67 -3.92 23.07
CA ASP A 108 3.36 -5.25 22.53
C ASP A 108 3.33 -6.34 23.63
N PRO A 109 2.97 -7.61 23.32
CA PRO A 109 2.96 -8.69 24.31
C PRO A 109 4.33 -8.99 24.94
N ASN A 110 5.42 -8.72 24.22
CA ASN A 110 6.80 -8.89 24.69
C ASN A 110 7.32 -7.70 25.52
N ARG A 111 6.46 -6.70 25.77
CA ARG A 111 6.76 -5.42 26.41
C ARG A 111 7.69 -4.50 25.63
N ASN A 112 7.93 -4.78 24.34
CA ASN A 112 8.56 -3.79 23.47
C ASN A 112 7.57 -2.67 23.18
N ARG A 113 8.09 -1.47 22.97
CA ARG A 113 7.30 -0.26 22.82
C ARG A 113 7.48 0.31 21.41
N ALA A 114 6.39 0.80 20.82
CA ALA A 114 6.42 1.58 19.60
C ALA A 114 5.78 2.94 19.88
N ALA A 115 6.49 4.01 19.54
CA ALA A 115 6.04 5.37 19.76
C ALA A 115 5.86 6.13 18.44
N VAL A 116 4.93 7.07 18.43
CA VAL A 116 4.55 7.91 17.29
C VAL A 116 4.47 9.36 17.75
N ALA A 117 5.00 10.29 16.95
CA ALA A 117 4.81 11.72 17.13
C ALA A 117 3.84 12.25 16.08
N PHE A 118 2.82 12.99 16.53
CA PHE A 118 1.87 13.68 15.67
C PHE A 118 2.18 15.19 15.61
N ASP A 119 2.06 15.79 14.44
CA ASP A 119 2.13 17.25 14.29
C ASP A 119 0.86 17.94 14.80
N ALA A 120 0.82 19.26 14.77
CA ALA A 120 -0.34 20.06 15.18
C ALA A 120 -1.64 19.70 14.43
N LEU A 121 -1.56 19.06 13.26
CA LEU A 121 -2.69 18.66 12.41
C LEU A 121 -3.02 17.17 12.51
N GLY A 122 -2.32 16.43 13.37
CA GLY A 122 -2.53 15.01 13.60
C GLY A 122 -1.87 14.08 12.59
N MET A 123 -0.93 14.59 11.78
CA MET A 123 -0.15 13.76 10.86
C MET A 123 1.02 13.11 11.59
N VAL A 124 1.32 11.85 11.28
CA VAL A 124 2.50 11.16 11.82
C VAL A 124 3.78 11.78 11.24
N VAL A 125 4.61 12.37 12.09
CA VAL A 125 5.86 13.03 11.68
C VAL A 125 7.11 12.34 12.24
N GLY A 126 6.97 11.43 13.19
CA GLY A 126 8.08 10.63 13.69
C GLY A 126 7.62 9.32 14.30
N THR A 127 8.49 8.32 14.26
CA THR A 127 8.27 7.05 14.97
C THR A 127 9.54 6.62 15.70
N ALA A 128 9.37 5.86 16.78
CA ALA A 128 10.47 5.18 17.47
C ALA A 128 10.08 3.74 17.81
N VAL A 129 10.97 2.80 17.52
CA VAL A 129 10.94 1.44 18.05
C VAL A 129 11.82 1.42 19.28
N VAL A 130 11.21 1.12 20.42
CA VAL A 130 11.83 1.22 21.74
C VAL A 130 11.79 -0.15 22.40
N GLY A 131 12.86 -0.54 23.08
CA GLY A 131 12.88 -1.75 23.90
C GLY A 131 11.96 -1.66 25.12
N LYS A 132 12.12 -2.60 26.05
CA LYS A 132 11.35 -2.62 27.30
C LYS A 132 11.69 -1.42 28.19
N PRO A 133 10.80 -1.02 29.13
CA PRO A 133 11.06 0.07 30.08
C PRO A 133 12.39 0.00 30.83
N GLU A 134 12.80 -1.20 31.21
CA GLU A 134 14.05 -1.49 31.91
C GLU A 134 15.28 -1.65 31.01
N GLU A 135 15.11 -1.59 29.69
CA GLU A 135 16.17 -1.76 28.70
C GLU A 135 16.50 -0.43 28.02
N HIS A 136 17.78 -0.22 27.73
CA HIS A 136 18.23 0.88 26.87
C HIS A 136 18.52 0.35 25.47
N LEU A 137 17.45 -0.03 24.76
CA LEU A 137 17.51 -0.59 23.41
C LEU A 137 16.59 0.20 22.47
N GLY A 138 16.97 0.28 21.21
CA GLY A 138 16.19 0.94 20.17
C GLY A 138 16.42 2.46 20.10
N ASP A 139 15.34 3.17 19.81
CA ASP A 139 15.27 4.59 19.48
C ASP A 139 14.40 5.36 20.48
N THR A 140 14.27 6.68 20.33
CA THR A 140 13.41 7.49 21.19
C THR A 140 12.88 8.74 20.47
N LEU A 141 11.73 9.24 20.93
CA LEU A 141 11.17 10.54 20.54
C LEU A 141 11.44 11.62 21.59
N ALA A 142 12.30 11.36 22.58
CA ALA A 142 12.70 12.36 23.57
C ALA A 142 13.42 13.53 22.89
N GLY A 143 12.90 14.75 23.08
CA GLY A 143 13.44 15.95 22.41
C GLY A 143 13.03 16.12 20.95
N PHE A 144 12.24 15.19 20.39
CA PHE A 144 11.78 15.23 19.02
C PHE A 144 10.82 16.40 18.79
N LEU A 145 11.18 17.25 17.83
CA LEU A 145 10.34 18.37 17.40
C LEU A 145 9.36 17.88 16.33
N ALA A 146 8.10 17.71 16.73
CA ALA A 146 7.01 17.31 15.82
C ALA A 146 6.75 18.40 14.78
N ASP A 147 6.50 19.63 15.22
CA ASP A 147 6.23 20.78 14.36
C ASP A 147 7.52 21.50 13.96
N LEU A 148 8.01 21.23 12.75
CA LEU A 148 9.12 21.99 12.17
C LEU A 148 8.65 23.33 11.63
N SER A 149 9.55 24.32 11.65
CA SER A 149 9.33 25.57 10.93
C SER A 149 9.30 25.34 9.42
N GLU A 150 8.55 26.18 8.69
CA GLU A 150 8.49 26.10 7.23
C GLU A 150 9.88 26.26 6.58
N SER A 151 10.77 27.06 7.16
CA SER A 151 12.15 27.22 6.70
C SER A 151 12.95 25.92 6.83
N THR A 152 12.85 25.24 7.98
CA THR A 152 13.54 23.95 8.18
C THR A 152 13.03 22.88 7.21
N ILE A 153 11.72 22.85 6.97
CA ILE A 153 11.11 21.95 5.98
C ILE A 153 11.66 22.23 4.58
N ALA A 154 11.65 23.51 4.16
CA ALA A 154 12.12 23.91 2.83
C ALA A 154 13.63 23.62 2.64
N GLU A 155 14.46 23.92 3.64
CA GLU A 155 15.90 23.64 3.61
C GLU A 155 16.19 22.15 3.47
N HIS A 156 15.52 21.29 4.25
CA HIS A 156 15.71 19.85 4.16
C HIS A 156 15.14 19.24 2.87
N LEU A 157 14.03 19.75 2.35
CA LEU A 157 13.52 19.29 1.06
C LEU A 157 14.43 19.72 -0.11
N GLN A 158 15.15 20.84 0.02
CA GLN A 158 16.11 21.28 -0.98
C GLN A 158 17.42 20.48 -0.93
N ALA A 159 17.91 20.19 0.28
CA ALA A 159 19.17 19.48 0.50
C ALA A 159 19.01 18.32 1.50
N PRO A 160 18.33 17.22 1.13
CA PRO A 160 17.92 16.17 2.06
C PRO A 160 19.07 15.41 2.72
N LEU A 161 20.23 15.36 2.06
CA LEU A 161 21.43 14.71 2.56
C LEU A 161 22.30 15.64 3.43
N CYS A 162 21.96 16.93 3.49
CA CYS A 162 22.64 17.86 4.38
C CYS A 162 22.09 17.67 5.80
N ARG A 163 22.92 17.11 6.67
CA ARG A 163 22.65 16.95 8.12
C ARG A 163 21.27 16.34 8.46
N PRO A 164 20.88 15.20 7.86
CA PRO A 164 19.56 14.60 8.11
C PRO A 164 19.30 14.25 9.59
N HIS A 165 20.37 14.02 10.35
CA HIS A 165 20.30 13.74 11.78
C HIS A 165 19.82 14.91 12.63
N GLU A 166 19.88 16.16 12.15
CA GLU A 166 19.39 17.33 12.92
C GLU A 166 17.86 17.25 13.14
N ILE A 167 17.11 16.79 12.12
CA ILE A 167 15.66 16.62 12.23
C ILE A 167 15.25 15.21 12.64
N LEU A 168 16.03 14.18 12.28
CA LEU A 168 15.74 12.79 12.67
C LEU A 168 16.03 12.57 14.16
N GLN A 169 17.05 13.22 14.72
CA GLN A 169 17.53 13.03 16.08
C GLN A 169 17.67 11.54 16.39
N ASP A 170 17.12 11.06 17.51
CA ASP A 170 17.16 9.67 17.95
C ASP A 170 15.93 8.84 17.53
N ALA A 171 15.09 9.36 16.63
CA ALA A 171 13.91 8.66 16.13
C ALA A 171 14.27 7.56 15.12
N THR A 172 13.45 6.51 15.03
CA THR A 172 13.55 5.47 14.00
C THR A 172 13.24 6.04 12.62
N THR A 173 12.16 6.82 12.53
CA THR A 173 11.80 7.49 11.28
C THR A 173 11.32 8.91 11.54
N ARG A 174 11.43 9.73 10.49
CA ARG A 174 10.83 11.05 10.41
C ARG A 174 10.12 11.23 9.08
N VAL A 175 8.94 11.84 9.09
CA VAL A 175 8.22 12.25 7.88
C VAL A 175 8.10 13.77 7.86
N VAL A 176 8.49 14.37 6.75
CA VAL A 176 8.41 15.80 6.47
C VAL A 176 7.39 16.02 5.36
N TYR A 177 6.36 16.82 5.63
CA TYR A 177 5.30 17.10 4.67
C TYR A 177 5.43 18.52 4.12
N ASP A 178 5.33 18.65 2.80
CA ASP A 178 5.12 19.92 2.13
C ASP A 178 3.90 19.87 1.22
N ARG A 179 2.75 20.08 1.86
CA ARG A 179 1.43 20.03 1.22
C ARG A 179 1.14 21.25 0.35
N PHE A 180 1.87 22.34 0.56
CA PHE A 180 1.63 23.63 -0.12
C PHE A 180 2.66 23.91 -1.22
N ALA A 181 3.54 22.96 -1.54
CA ALA A 181 4.51 23.04 -2.64
C ALA A 181 3.87 23.54 -3.93
N TYR A 182 2.74 22.93 -4.34
CA TYR A 182 2.05 23.30 -5.57
C TYR A 182 1.51 24.73 -5.51
N TRP A 183 0.84 25.08 -4.42
CA TRP A 183 0.28 26.43 -4.25
C TRP A 183 1.35 27.51 -4.37
N ARG A 184 2.53 27.29 -3.78
CA ARG A 184 3.66 28.24 -3.83
C ARG A 184 4.31 28.29 -5.22
N THR A 185 4.28 27.21 -5.99
CA THR A 185 5.02 27.08 -7.26
C THR A 185 4.13 27.05 -8.51
N ARG A 186 2.80 27.19 -8.37
CA ARG A 186 1.82 27.14 -9.48
C ARG A 186 2.06 28.13 -10.63
N GLY A 187 2.81 29.21 -10.37
CA GLY A 187 3.20 30.20 -11.38
C GLY A 187 4.53 29.91 -12.07
N CYS A 188 5.27 28.89 -11.63
CA CYS A 188 6.53 28.47 -12.22
C CYS A 188 6.27 27.59 -13.46
N ALA A 189 7.26 27.51 -14.35
CA ALA A 189 7.16 26.66 -15.56
C ALA A 189 6.94 25.17 -15.22
N GLN A 190 7.48 24.71 -14.08
CA GLN A 190 7.27 23.37 -13.54
C GLN A 190 6.83 23.49 -12.07
N PRO A 191 5.51 23.49 -11.79
CA PRO A 191 5.02 23.51 -10.42
C PRO A 191 5.34 22.19 -9.71
N ARG A 192 5.70 22.28 -8.43
CA ARG A 192 6.05 21.14 -7.58
C ARG A 192 4.81 20.54 -6.95
N PRO A 193 4.55 19.22 -7.05
CA PRO A 193 3.42 18.59 -6.38
C PRO A 193 3.61 18.56 -4.86
N ALA A 194 2.54 18.22 -4.13
CA ALA A 194 2.65 17.94 -2.70
C ALA A 194 3.59 16.75 -2.48
N VAL A 195 4.39 16.80 -1.42
CA VAL A 195 5.41 15.78 -1.13
C VAL A 195 5.41 15.36 0.33
N ALA A 196 5.58 14.06 0.56
CA ALA A 196 5.97 13.46 1.84
C ALA A 196 7.39 12.91 1.71
N TYR A 197 8.30 13.39 2.54
CA TYR A 197 9.70 12.99 2.60
C TYR A 197 9.97 12.20 3.88
N THR A 198 10.35 10.94 3.75
CA THR A 198 10.67 10.04 4.87
C THR A 198 12.17 9.86 5.00
N LEU A 199 12.65 10.02 6.24
CA LEU A 199 13.97 9.62 6.70
C LEU A 199 13.82 8.37 7.58
N ALA A 200 14.68 7.37 7.40
CA ALA A 200 14.74 6.20 8.27
C ALA A 200 16.18 5.84 8.58
N ARG A 201 16.52 5.66 9.87
CA ARG A 201 17.86 5.19 10.25
C ARG A 201 18.03 3.69 9.96
N GLU A 202 19.26 3.29 9.64
CA GLU A 202 19.61 1.88 9.45
C GLU A 202 20.02 1.17 10.75
N THR A 203 20.42 1.93 11.76
CA THR A 203 20.89 1.41 13.06
C THR A 203 20.27 2.22 14.17
N HIS A 204 19.77 1.53 15.20
CA HIS A 204 19.15 2.16 16.36
C HIS A 204 20.12 3.06 17.13
N ALA A 205 19.60 4.10 17.79
CA ALA A 205 20.39 5.08 18.54
C ALA A 205 21.23 4.41 19.61
N ALA A 206 20.59 3.52 20.37
CA ALA A 206 21.20 2.81 21.49
C ALA A 206 22.36 1.89 21.06
N ASP A 207 22.38 1.45 19.79
CA ASP A 207 23.42 0.57 19.26
C ASP A 207 24.62 1.33 18.68
N LEU A 208 24.56 2.66 18.62
CA LEU A 208 25.63 3.50 18.07
C LEU A 208 26.67 3.87 19.14
N PRO A 209 27.97 3.77 18.83
CA PRO A 209 29.01 4.34 19.68
C PRO A 209 28.87 5.88 19.78
N PRO A 210 29.33 6.51 20.88
CA PRO A 210 29.27 7.95 21.04
C PRO A 210 29.89 8.72 19.87
N GLY A 211 29.14 9.67 19.31
CA GLY A 211 29.57 10.51 18.18
C GLY A 211 29.50 9.85 16.81
N VAL A 212 29.04 8.60 16.70
CA VAL A 212 28.82 7.92 15.42
C VAL A 212 27.40 8.17 14.94
N LEU A 213 27.26 8.56 13.69
CA LEU A 213 25.96 8.73 13.03
C LEU A 213 25.64 7.50 12.18
N THR A 214 24.40 7.01 12.30
CA THR A 214 23.89 5.95 11.43
C THR A 214 23.69 6.43 9.99
N ARG A 215 23.68 5.50 9.04
CA ARG A 215 23.20 5.76 7.69
C ARG A 215 21.69 6.04 7.74
N VAL A 216 21.23 6.90 6.85
CA VAL A 216 19.83 7.28 6.73
C VAL A 216 19.36 6.92 5.33
N GLN A 217 18.20 6.29 5.25
CA GLN A 217 17.49 6.03 4.00
C GLN A 217 16.51 7.18 3.75
N HIS A 218 16.44 7.59 2.49
CA HIS A 218 15.66 8.75 2.06
C HIS A 218 14.63 8.32 1.01
N ALA A 219 13.36 8.65 1.26
CA ALA A 219 12.24 8.34 0.37
C ALA A 219 11.33 9.55 0.19
N PHE A 220 10.93 9.85 -1.04
CA PHE A 220 9.96 10.89 -1.35
C PHE A 220 8.76 10.25 -2.04
N SER A 221 7.56 10.63 -1.61
CA SER A 221 6.31 10.30 -2.29
C SER A 221 5.65 11.60 -2.72
N TYR A 222 5.41 11.73 -4.01
CA TYR A 222 4.75 12.89 -4.62
C TYR A 222 3.31 12.54 -4.94
N SER A 223 2.39 13.43 -4.58
CA SER A 223 0.96 13.22 -4.78
C SER A 223 0.33 14.29 -5.68
N ASP A 224 -0.66 13.89 -6.45
CA ASP A 224 -1.48 14.82 -7.22
C ASP A 224 -2.63 15.45 -6.40
N GLY A 225 -3.44 16.28 -7.05
CA GLY A 225 -4.59 16.95 -6.42
C GLY A 225 -5.73 16.03 -5.99
N PHE A 226 -5.69 14.74 -6.36
CA PHE A 226 -6.64 13.71 -5.93
C PHE A 226 -6.07 12.82 -4.81
N GLY A 227 -4.86 13.10 -4.34
CA GLY A 227 -4.19 12.34 -3.28
C GLY A 227 -3.55 11.04 -3.75
N ARG A 228 -3.43 10.81 -5.08
CA ARG A 228 -2.77 9.62 -5.63
C ARG A 228 -1.26 9.82 -5.65
N GLU A 229 -0.50 8.78 -5.31
CA GLU A 229 0.95 8.78 -5.53
C GLU A 229 1.24 8.75 -7.03
N ILE A 230 1.89 9.81 -7.55
CA ILE A 230 2.23 9.95 -8.97
C ILE A 230 3.70 9.70 -9.26
N GLN A 231 4.56 9.80 -8.23
CA GLN A 231 5.98 9.46 -8.35
C GLN A 231 6.57 9.21 -6.96
N ARG A 232 7.36 8.15 -6.83
CA ARG A 232 8.18 7.88 -5.65
C ARG A 232 9.66 7.97 -6.02
N LYS A 233 10.49 8.56 -5.16
CA LYS A 233 11.95 8.61 -5.30
C LYS A 233 12.61 7.98 -4.07
N LEU A 234 13.55 7.07 -4.28
CA LEU A 234 14.34 6.43 -3.22
C LEU A 234 15.82 6.69 -3.49
N GLN A 235 16.60 6.98 -2.45
CA GLN A 235 18.03 7.09 -2.61
C GLN A 235 18.61 5.74 -3.05
N ALA A 236 19.48 5.78 -4.04
CA ALA A 236 20.23 4.63 -4.53
C ALA A 236 21.73 4.86 -4.33
N GLU A 237 22.48 3.78 -4.35
CA GLU A 237 23.94 3.83 -4.41
C GLU A 237 24.40 4.63 -5.64
N PRO A 238 25.56 5.31 -5.59
CA PRO A 238 26.10 6.04 -6.73
C PRO A 238 26.16 5.18 -8.00
N GLY A 239 26.05 5.82 -9.16
CA GLY A 239 26.28 5.13 -10.43
C GLY A 239 25.85 5.90 -11.65
N GLN A 240 26.08 5.31 -12.82
CA GLN A 240 25.81 5.95 -14.10
C GLN A 240 24.31 6.14 -14.36
N LEU A 241 23.99 7.22 -15.07
CA LEU A 241 22.66 7.48 -15.60
C LEU A 241 22.61 7.12 -17.08
N ARG A 242 21.42 6.85 -17.64
CA ARG A 242 21.27 6.61 -19.09
C ARG A 242 21.68 7.82 -19.94
N THR A 243 21.46 9.02 -19.40
CA THR A 243 21.65 10.30 -20.08
C THR A 243 23.07 10.86 -19.93
N SER A 244 23.92 10.26 -19.10
CA SER A 244 25.25 10.77 -18.78
C SER A 244 26.23 9.64 -18.52
N SER A 245 27.45 9.76 -19.06
CA SER A 245 28.55 8.86 -18.74
C SER A 245 29.18 9.13 -17.38
N LEU A 246 28.84 10.25 -16.72
CA LEU A 246 29.28 10.57 -15.37
C LEU A 246 28.44 9.82 -14.33
N GLU A 247 29.08 9.42 -13.24
CA GLU A 247 28.37 8.85 -12.10
C GLU A 247 27.60 9.93 -11.35
N ALA A 248 26.31 9.68 -11.11
CA ALA A 248 25.49 10.52 -10.26
C ALA A 248 25.75 10.19 -8.79
N PHE A 249 26.00 11.23 -8.00
CA PHE A 249 26.13 11.15 -6.55
C PHE A 249 25.58 12.44 -5.90
N PRO A 250 24.41 12.38 -5.24
CA PRO A 250 23.57 11.19 -5.04
C PRO A 250 22.88 10.72 -6.32
N ARG A 251 22.48 9.44 -6.32
CA ARG A 251 21.61 8.85 -7.34
C ARG A 251 20.29 8.46 -6.69
N TRP A 252 19.20 8.56 -7.44
CA TRP A 252 17.86 8.26 -7.00
C TRP A 252 17.20 7.28 -7.97
N VAL A 253 16.45 6.31 -7.44
CA VAL A 253 15.52 5.50 -8.24
C VAL A 253 14.13 6.08 -8.13
N GLY A 254 13.57 6.46 -9.27
CA GLY A 254 12.19 6.90 -9.43
C GLY A 254 11.27 5.74 -9.80
N SER A 255 10.06 5.72 -9.24
CA SER A 255 9.00 4.85 -9.74
C SER A 255 8.67 5.21 -11.19
N GLY A 256 8.24 4.23 -11.97
CA GLY A 256 7.81 4.48 -13.34
C GLY A 256 6.66 5.47 -13.41
N TRP A 257 6.69 6.33 -14.42
CA TRP A 257 5.61 7.29 -14.68
C TRP A 257 4.29 6.54 -14.91
N MET A 258 3.21 7.05 -14.31
CA MET A 258 1.88 6.49 -14.47
C MET A 258 0.96 7.53 -15.11
N LEU A 259 0.24 7.14 -16.16
CA LEU A 259 -0.83 7.95 -16.73
C LEU A 259 -2.15 7.36 -16.26
N PHE A 260 -3.01 8.21 -15.71
CA PHE A 260 -4.35 7.85 -15.31
C PHE A 260 -5.36 8.45 -16.28
N ASN A 261 -6.51 7.79 -16.46
CA ASN A 261 -7.67 8.44 -17.07
C ASN A 261 -8.42 9.32 -16.05
N ASP A 262 -9.48 9.99 -16.51
CA ASP A 262 -10.30 10.90 -15.68
C ASP A 262 -11.02 10.21 -14.53
N LYS A 263 -11.13 8.87 -14.57
CA LYS A 263 -11.70 8.04 -13.50
C LYS A 263 -10.65 7.53 -12.50
N GLY A 264 -9.38 7.81 -12.76
CA GLY A 264 -8.26 7.39 -11.94
C GLY A 264 -7.78 5.96 -12.14
N ASN A 265 -8.20 5.32 -13.23
CA ASN A 265 -7.65 4.03 -13.63
C ASN A 265 -6.33 4.21 -14.39
N PRO A 266 -5.28 3.42 -14.09
CA PRO A 266 -3.99 3.53 -14.76
C PRO A 266 -4.08 3.06 -16.21
N VAL A 267 -3.81 3.95 -17.17
CA VAL A 267 -3.81 3.65 -18.61
C VAL A 267 -2.43 3.20 -19.07
N ARG A 268 -1.36 3.77 -18.52
CA ARG A 268 0.03 3.37 -18.78
C ARG A 268 0.83 3.39 -17.50
N GLN A 269 1.73 2.42 -17.38
CA GLN A 269 2.74 2.34 -16.33
C GLN A 269 4.09 2.06 -16.96
N TYR A 270 5.02 3.01 -16.82
CA TYR A 270 6.37 2.92 -17.38
C TYR A 270 7.34 2.22 -16.43
N GLU A 271 8.56 1.99 -16.88
CA GLU A 271 9.61 1.36 -16.08
C GLU A 271 10.19 2.34 -15.05
N PRO A 272 10.67 1.85 -13.89
CA PRO A 272 11.47 2.65 -12.98
C PRO A 272 12.73 3.22 -13.65
N PHE A 273 13.23 4.34 -13.14
CA PHE A 273 14.35 5.05 -13.73
C PHE A 273 15.35 5.54 -12.70
N PHE A 274 16.60 5.78 -13.12
CA PHE A 274 17.60 6.44 -12.30
C PHE A 274 17.68 7.94 -12.63
N SER A 275 17.92 8.76 -11.62
CA SER A 275 18.04 10.22 -11.73
C SER A 275 19.12 10.75 -10.79
N ASP A 276 19.68 11.91 -11.08
CA ASP A 276 20.60 12.66 -10.21
C ASP A 276 19.84 13.55 -9.21
N THR A 277 18.51 13.65 -9.32
CA THR A 277 17.68 14.46 -8.43
C THR A 277 16.57 13.67 -7.75
N HIS A 278 16.31 14.02 -6.48
CA HIS A 278 15.14 13.56 -5.73
C HIS A 278 13.88 14.33 -6.09
N GLU A 279 14.00 15.47 -6.78
CA GLU A 279 12.86 16.30 -7.17
C GLU A 279 11.92 15.56 -8.13
N PHE A 280 10.67 16.00 -8.14
CA PHE A 280 9.65 15.48 -9.05
C PHE A 280 10.00 15.78 -10.51
N GLU A 281 10.00 14.75 -11.34
CA GLU A 281 10.20 14.87 -12.79
C GLU A 281 8.90 14.55 -13.53
N PHE A 282 8.27 15.58 -14.09
CA PHE A 282 7.04 15.46 -14.87
C PHE A 282 7.29 14.73 -16.19
N GLU A 283 6.36 13.86 -16.60
CA GLU A 283 6.41 13.11 -17.87
C GLU A 283 7.72 12.33 -18.06
N ARG A 284 8.33 11.86 -16.96
CA ARG A 284 9.56 11.07 -17.00
C ARG A 284 9.28 9.64 -17.46
N VAL A 285 9.13 9.48 -18.77
CA VAL A 285 8.86 8.21 -19.45
C VAL A 285 10.17 7.48 -19.75
N GLU A 286 10.33 6.28 -19.19
CA GLU A 286 11.48 5.41 -19.42
C GLU A 286 11.03 3.99 -19.77
N GLY A 287 11.80 3.36 -20.66
CA GLY A 287 11.48 2.04 -21.17
C GLY A 287 10.22 2.04 -22.02
N VAL A 288 9.42 0.98 -21.88
CA VAL A 288 8.19 0.79 -22.63
C VAL A 288 7.02 0.60 -21.67
N SER A 289 5.80 0.83 -22.16
CA SER A 289 4.60 0.62 -21.37
C SER A 289 3.52 -0.07 -22.18
N THR A 290 2.71 -0.82 -21.47
CA THR A 290 1.48 -1.38 -22.00
C THR A 290 0.34 -0.36 -21.85
N VAL A 291 -0.56 -0.29 -22.82
CA VAL A 291 -1.81 0.48 -22.72
C VAL A 291 -2.94 -0.41 -22.21
N LEU A 292 -3.60 0.02 -21.13
CA LEU A 292 -4.80 -0.62 -20.58
C LEU A 292 -6.06 0.09 -21.05
N PHE A 293 -7.03 -0.68 -21.53
CA PHE A 293 -8.34 -0.18 -21.96
C PHE A 293 -9.42 -0.66 -20.99
N TYR A 294 -10.30 0.27 -20.61
CA TYR A 294 -11.34 0.05 -19.63
C TYR A 294 -12.72 0.22 -20.24
N ASP A 295 -13.65 -0.67 -19.90
CA ASP A 295 -15.06 -0.49 -20.23
C ASP A 295 -15.74 0.54 -19.30
N PRO A 296 -17.01 0.91 -19.54
CA PRO A 296 -17.73 1.85 -18.68
C PRO A 296 -17.87 1.42 -17.22
N LEU A 297 -17.78 0.11 -16.94
CA LEU A 297 -17.79 -0.48 -15.58
C LEU A 297 -16.39 -0.60 -14.98
N GLU A 298 -15.38 -0.01 -15.63
CA GLU A 298 -14.00 0.08 -15.16
C GLU A 298 -13.26 -1.26 -15.09
N ARG A 299 -13.68 -2.23 -15.91
CA ARG A 299 -12.98 -3.49 -16.09
C ARG A 299 -11.99 -3.38 -17.23
N VAL A 300 -10.81 -3.97 -17.08
CA VAL A 300 -9.84 -4.07 -18.18
C VAL A 300 -10.39 -5.02 -19.24
N VAL A 301 -10.66 -4.50 -20.43
CA VAL A 301 -11.21 -5.26 -21.58
C VAL A 301 -10.19 -5.51 -22.67
N ALA A 302 -9.14 -4.69 -22.75
CA ALA A 302 -8.02 -4.94 -23.63
C ALA A 302 -6.72 -4.41 -23.04
N GLN A 303 -5.62 -4.99 -23.51
CA GLN A 303 -4.28 -4.61 -23.13
C GLN A 303 -3.37 -4.66 -24.36
N LEU A 304 -2.82 -3.52 -24.77
CA LEU A 304 -1.89 -3.37 -25.89
C LEU A 304 -0.44 -3.37 -25.40
N SER A 305 0.35 -4.31 -25.88
CA SER A 305 1.77 -4.46 -25.57
C SER A 305 2.66 -3.54 -26.43
N PRO A 306 3.85 -3.16 -25.95
CA PRO A 306 4.81 -2.34 -26.70
C PRO A 306 5.25 -2.92 -28.06
N ASP A 307 5.14 -4.23 -28.26
CA ASP A 307 5.50 -4.90 -29.49
C ASP A 307 4.36 -4.96 -30.52
N HIS A 308 3.25 -4.26 -30.24
CA HIS A 308 2.03 -4.15 -31.04
C HIS A 308 1.19 -5.45 -31.07
N THR A 309 1.39 -6.34 -30.10
CA THR A 309 0.42 -7.41 -29.79
C THR A 309 -0.61 -6.89 -28.80
N TYR A 310 -1.83 -7.44 -28.80
CA TYR A 310 -2.83 -7.10 -27.79
C TYR A 310 -3.56 -8.34 -27.30
N ARG A 311 -4.07 -8.29 -26.07
CA ARG A 311 -4.98 -9.29 -25.51
C ARG A 311 -6.30 -8.63 -25.17
N LYS A 312 -7.38 -9.42 -25.11
CA LYS A 312 -8.70 -8.92 -24.77
C LYS A 312 -9.49 -9.86 -23.87
N ILE A 313 -10.43 -9.29 -23.15
CA ILE A 313 -11.42 -10.00 -22.34
C ILE A 313 -12.80 -9.46 -22.73
N VAL A 314 -13.71 -10.37 -23.07
CA VAL A 314 -15.11 -10.05 -23.36
C VAL A 314 -15.97 -10.64 -22.25
N PHE A 315 -16.81 -9.79 -21.67
CA PHE A 315 -17.71 -10.13 -20.58
C PHE A 315 -19.15 -10.20 -21.07
N ASP A 316 -19.81 -11.32 -20.79
CA ASP A 316 -21.23 -11.57 -20.96
C ASP A 316 -21.86 -11.90 -19.58
N PRO A 317 -23.19 -11.74 -19.36
CA PRO A 317 -23.81 -12.07 -18.08
C PRO A 317 -23.51 -13.48 -17.53
N TRP A 318 -23.22 -14.45 -18.41
CA TRP A 318 -23.01 -15.85 -18.01
C TRP A 318 -21.62 -16.40 -18.35
N GLN A 319 -20.79 -15.62 -19.05
CA GLN A 319 -19.53 -16.09 -19.60
C GLN A 319 -18.47 -14.99 -19.63
N GLN A 320 -17.22 -15.38 -19.39
CA GLN A 320 -16.05 -14.57 -19.72
C GLN A 320 -15.19 -15.30 -20.74
N LYS A 321 -14.80 -14.60 -21.80
CA LYS A 321 -13.87 -15.09 -22.82
C LYS A 321 -12.59 -14.29 -22.78
N THR A 322 -11.45 -14.97 -22.77
CA THR A 322 -10.12 -14.35 -22.76
C THR A 322 -9.33 -14.79 -23.97
N TRP A 323 -8.75 -13.83 -24.69
CA TRP A 323 -7.86 -14.03 -25.81
C TRP A 323 -6.46 -13.56 -25.42
N ASP A 324 -5.47 -14.41 -25.62
CA ASP A 324 -4.07 -14.02 -25.44
C ASP A 324 -3.51 -13.31 -26.69
N ALA A 325 -2.22 -12.96 -26.65
CA ALA A 325 -1.54 -12.28 -27.76
C ALA A 325 -1.38 -13.16 -29.01
N ASN A 326 -1.38 -14.50 -28.87
CA ASN A 326 -1.33 -15.41 -30.01
C ASN A 326 -2.70 -15.53 -30.67
N ASP A 327 -3.79 -15.50 -29.89
CA ASP A 327 -5.14 -15.61 -30.42
C ASP A 327 -5.52 -14.41 -31.31
N THR A 328 -4.99 -13.22 -31.00
CA THR A 328 -5.24 -11.97 -31.75
C THR A 328 -4.17 -11.68 -32.82
N VAL A 329 -3.13 -12.52 -32.95
CA VAL A 329 -1.93 -12.21 -33.76
C VAL A 329 -2.21 -12.00 -35.25
N LEU A 330 -3.30 -12.57 -35.77
CA LEU A 330 -3.72 -12.46 -37.17
C LEU A 330 -4.67 -11.29 -37.44
N GLN A 331 -5.01 -10.50 -36.42
CA GLN A 331 -5.76 -9.26 -36.62
C GLN A 331 -4.85 -8.24 -37.31
N ASP A 332 -5.13 -7.93 -38.57
CA ASP A 332 -4.30 -7.01 -39.38
C ASP A 332 -4.42 -5.55 -38.91
N ASP A 333 -5.61 -5.15 -38.45
CA ASP A 333 -5.87 -3.84 -37.84
C ASP A 333 -6.71 -4.02 -36.56
N PRO A 334 -6.15 -3.77 -35.37
CA PRO A 334 -6.88 -3.85 -34.11
C PRO A 334 -8.16 -3.02 -34.05
N ARG A 335 -8.29 -1.96 -34.86
CA ARG A 335 -9.52 -1.13 -34.94
C ARG A 335 -10.71 -1.87 -35.52
N GLU A 336 -10.47 -2.92 -36.30
CA GLU A 336 -11.51 -3.76 -36.91
C GLU A 336 -11.92 -4.92 -35.99
N ASP A 337 -11.36 -5.02 -34.77
CA ASP A 337 -11.81 -5.99 -33.77
C ASP A 337 -13.24 -5.62 -33.30
N PRO A 338 -14.23 -6.53 -33.40
CA PRO A 338 -15.63 -6.19 -33.11
C PRO A 338 -15.90 -5.87 -31.64
N ASP A 339 -15.04 -6.35 -30.73
CA ASP A 339 -15.25 -6.19 -29.28
C ASP A 339 -14.48 -4.99 -28.72
N VAL A 340 -13.25 -4.78 -29.20
CA VAL A 340 -12.33 -3.80 -28.61
C VAL A 340 -11.80 -2.77 -29.59
N GLY A 341 -12.16 -2.84 -30.88
CA GLY A 341 -11.64 -1.94 -31.92
C GLY A 341 -11.92 -0.47 -31.67
N VAL A 342 -13.07 -0.16 -31.04
CA VAL A 342 -13.44 1.21 -30.66
C VAL A 342 -12.41 1.87 -29.74
N TYR A 343 -11.73 1.11 -28.87
CA TYR A 343 -10.75 1.66 -27.94
C TYR A 343 -9.44 2.06 -28.63
N PHE A 344 -9.11 1.43 -29.76
CA PHE A 344 -7.92 1.78 -30.56
C PHE A 344 -8.09 3.07 -31.36
N LEU A 345 -9.33 3.56 -31.56
CA LEU A 345 -9.59 4.83 -32.25
C LEU A 345 -9.05 6.05 -31.50
N GLY A 346 -8.86 5.94 -30.18
CA GLY A 346 -8.30 6.99 -29.35
C GLY A 346 -6.77 7.06 -29.34
N LEU A 347 -6.08 6.09 -29.97
CA LEU A 347 -4.61 6.04 -30.02
C LEU A 347 -4.08 6.52 -31.39
N ALA A 348 -2.84 7.03 -31.39
CA ALA A 348 -2.15 7.31 -32.64
C ALA A 348 -1.86 5.99 -33.38
N THR A 349 -1.96 6.00 -34.70
CA THR A 349 -1.94 4.77 -35.52
C THR A 349 -0.60 4.03 -35.39
N ASP A 350 0.49 4.76 -35.22
CA ASP A 350 1.85 4.25 -35.05
C ASP A 350 2.09 3.56 -33.70
N GLU A 351 1.17 3.66 -32.74
CA GLU A 351 1.29 2.97 -31.45
C GLU A 351 0.90 1.48 -31.50
N PHE A 352 0.12 1.09 -32.50
CA PHE A 352 -0.34 -0.30 -32.67
C PHE A 352 -0.19 -0.82 -34.10
N LEU A 353 0.11 0.03 -35.08
CA LEU A 353 0.47 -0.35 -36.45
C LEU A 353 1.90 0.04 -36.84
N PRO A 354 2.54 -0.70 -37.77
CA PRO A 354 2.12 -2.02 -38.26
C PRO A 354 2.13 -3.04 -37.12
N THR A 355 1.20 -4.00 -37.14
CA THR A 355 1.11 -5.04 -36.10
C THR A 355 2.40 -5.86 -36.04
N TRP A 356 2.62 -6.54 -34.92
CA TRP A 356 3.76 -7.44 -34.75
C TRP A 356 3.90 -8.44 -35.93
N HIS A 357 2.77 -8.99 -36.37
CA HIS A 357 2.70 -9.96 -37.47
C HIS A 357 3.10 -9.33 -38.80
N ALA A 358 2.53 -8.16 -39.15
CA ALA A 358 2.88 -7.42 -40.35
C ALA A 358 4.38 -7.03 -40.37
N ARG A 359 4.93 -6.56 -39.24
CA ARG A 359 6.37 -6.25 -39.08
C ARG A 359 7.27 -7.44 -39.41
N ARG A 360 6.83 -8.66 -39.05
CA ARG A 360 7.56 -9.89 -39.35
C ARG A 360 7.47 -10.31 -40.80
N GLN A 361 6.29 -10.23 -41.41
CA GLN A 361 6.10 -10.61 -42.81
C GLN A 361 6.94 -9.74 -43.76
N HIS A 362 7.07 -8.45 -43.44
CA HIS A 362 7.81 -7.49 -44.27
C HIS A 362 9.30 -7.31 -43.88
N GLY A 363 9.84 -8.17 -43.00
CA GLY A 363 11.27 -8.22 -42.70
C GLY A 363 11.83 -7.08 -41.83
N GLY A 364 10.97 -6.34 -41.12
CA GLY A 364 11.36 -5.15 -40.33
C GLY A 364 12.11 -5.42 -39.01
N MET A 365 12.26 -6.69 -38.57
CA MET A 365 12.85 -7.06 -37.28
C MET A 365 14.18 -7.84 -37.39
N GLY A 366 15.13 -7.40 -38.21
CA GLY A 366 16.51 -7.90 -38.24
C GLY A 366 16.71 -9.42 -38.50
N PRO A 367 17.95 -9.90 -38.67
CA PRO A 367 18.21 -11.30 -39.03
C PRO A 367 18.03 -12.30 -37.87
N THR A 368 18.19 -11.89 -36.60
CA THR A 368 18.27 -12.81 -35.44
C THR A 368 16.93 -13.38 -34.98
N ARG A 369 15.80 -12.86 -35.47
CA ARG A 369 14.45 -13.35 -35.11
C ARG A 369 13.68 -13.98 -36.28
N ARG A 370 14.29 -14.20 -37.45
CA ARG A 370 13.61 -14.62 -38.70
C ARG A 370 12.96 -16.01 -38.76
N LYS A 371 13.07 -16.87 -37.75
CA LYS A 371 12.53 -18.23 -37.82
C LYS A 371 11.15 -18.33 -37.17
N LEU A 372 10.09 -18.42 -37.98
CA LEU A 372 8.97 -19.30 -37.66
C LEU A 372 9.24 -20.65 -38.34
N PRO A 373 9.03 -21.82 -37.70
CA PRO A 373 8.86 -23.05 -38.46
C PRO A 373 7.66 -22.87 -39.38
N SER A 374 7.79 -23.29 -40.63
CA SER A 374 6.74 -23.37 -41.65
C SER A 374 5.68 -24.42 -41.28
N LYS A 375 5.04 -24.28 -40.12
CA LYS A 375 3.83 -25.01 -39.77
C LYS A 375 2.64 -24.13 -40.11
N PRO A 376 1.60 -24.66 -40.78
CA PRO A 376 0.33 -23.96 -40.90
C PRO A 376 -0.16 -23.60 -39.49
N PRO A 377 -0.90 -22.50 -39.30
CA PRO A 377 -1.51 -22.21 -38.01
C PRO A 377 -2.29 -23.47 -37.62
N ARG A 378 -1.85 -24.12 -36.53
CA ARG A 378 -2.75 -25.04 -35.83
C ARG A 378 -3.96 -24.16 -35.50
N THR A 379 -5.13 -24.66 -35.88
CA THR A 379 -6.45 -24.16 -35.51
C THR A 379 -6.36 -23.31 -34.25
N LEU A 380 -6.83 -22.05 -34.34
CA LEU A 380 -7.07 -21.14 -33.22
C LEU A 380 -7.29 -21.97 -31.96
N ALA A 381 -6.38 -21.86 -30.99
CA ALA A 381 -6.70 -22.38 -29.68
C ALA A 381 -8.01 -21.68 -29.29
N PRO A 382 -9.07 -22.43 -28.92
CA PRO A 382 -10.28 -21.76 -28.48
C PRO A 382 -9.89 -20.83 -27.32
N PRO A 383 -10.42 -19.59 -27.30
CA PRO A 383 -10.20 -18.71 -26.16
C PRO A 383 -10.53 -19.46 -24.88
N LEU A 384 -9.79 -19.18 -23.81
CA LEU A 384 -10.09 -19.76 -22.50
C LEU A 384 -11.47 -19.24 -22.08
N GLU A 385 -12.46 -20.13 -22.12
CA GLU A 385 -13.83 -19.86 -21.69
C GLU A 385 -13.98 -20.29 -20.23
N HIS A 386 -14.24 -19.31 -19.37
CA HIS A 386 -14.66 -19.58 -18.00
C HIS A 386 -16.16 -19.32 -17.88
N TYR A 387 -16.90 -20.38 -17.55
CA TYR A 387 -18.31 -20.29 -17.20
C TYR A 387 -18.41 -19.97 -15.71
N SER A 388 -19.13 -18.91 -15.36
CA SER A 388 -19.46 -18.62 -13.97
C SER A 388 -20.60 -19.55 -13.55
N THR A 389 -20.29 -20.69 -12.95
CA THR A 389 -21.29 -21.50 -12.25
C THR A 389 -21.54 -20.89 -10.88
N THR A 390 -22.37 -19.85 -10.83
CA THR A 390 -23.13 -19.57 -9.61
C THR A 390 -24.19 -20.65 -9.47
N TRP A 391 -24.19 -21.34 -8.32
CA TRP A 391 -24.99 -22.52 -7.92
C TRP A 391 -24.39 -23.89 -8.21
N ALA A 392 -23.37 -24.27 -7.43
CA ALA A 392 -23.16 -25.67 -7.04
C ALA A 392 -23.43 -25.80 -5.53
N ALA A 393 -24.69 -26.04 -5.18
CA ALA A 393 -25.03 -26.60 -3.88
C ALA A 393 -24.52 -28.04 -3.86
N HIS A 394 -23.30 -28.25 -3.38
CA HIS A 394 -22.82 -29.58 -3.05
C HIS A 394 -23.29 -29.93 -1.63
N PHE A 395 -24.45 -30.58 -1.57
CA PHE A 395 -24.77 -31.49 -0.47
C PHE A 395 -23.96 -32.78 -0.68
N SER A 396 -23.09 -33.10 0.27
CA SER A 396 -22.60 -34.45 0.58
C SER A 396 -22.07 -34.43 2.01
#